data_AF-A0A6N2EH43-F1
#
_entry.id   AF-A0A6N2EH43-F1
#
_cell.length_a   1.000
_cell.length_b   1.000
_cell.length_c   1.000
_cell.angle_alpha   90.00
_cell.angle_beta   90.00
_cell.angle_gamma   90.00
#
_symmetry.space_group_name_H-M   'P 1'
#
loop_
_entity.id
_entity.type
_entity.pdbx_description
1 polymer ?
#
loop_
_entity_poly.entity_id
_entity_poly.type
_entity_poly.pdbx_seq_one_letter_code
_entity_poly.pdbx_strand_id
1 'polypeptide(L)'
;MTERREVELIRKALDAVKADWKTTPKIVEIRFEIGDDHTGDPAVDVLVLIDNATKDEDWTSENLDPIADRVREEIEKLNIDRLVHVGYRRPDDLAEAAGRP
;
A
#
# COMPACT_ATOMS: atom_id res chain seq x y z
N MET A 1 -12.87 7.90 17.58
CA MET A 1 -13.17 7.93 16.12
C MET A 1 -13.75 6.56 15.77
N THR A 2 -14.78 6.46 14.94
CA THR A 2 -15.32 5.15 14.54
C THR A 2 -14.42 4.54 13.46
N GLU A 3 -14.10 3.26 13.53
CA GLU A 3 -13.21 2.55 12.56
C GLU A 3 -13.55 2.86 11.10
N ARG A 4 -14.84 2.95 10.74
CA ARG A 4 -15.26 3.34 9.38
C ARG A 4 -14.67 4.65 8.90
N ARG A 5 -14.61 5.66 9.76
CA ARG A 5 -14.11 6.99 9.38
C ARG A 5 -12.60 6.98 9.18
N GLU A 6 -11.89 6.16 9.95
CA GLU A 6 -10.45 5.94 9.81
C GLU A 6 -10.14 5.22 8.48
N VAL A 7 -10.87 4.14 8.17
CA VAL A 7 -10.80 3.43 6.89
C VAL A 7 -11.03 4.40 5.72
N GLU A 8 -12.04 5.27 5.79
CA GLU A 8 -12.31 6.24 4.73
C GLU A 8 -11.19 7.28 4.57
N LEU A 9 -10.56 7.72 5.66
CA LEU A 9 -9.46 8.67 5.64
C LEU A 9 -8.19 8.03 5.03
N ILE A 10 -7.82 6.84 5.49
CA ILE A 10 -6.69 6.08 4.95
C ILE A 10 -6.91 5.81 3.47
N ARG A 11 -8.11 5.36 3.08
CA ARG A 11 -8.44 5.12 1.67
C ARG A 11 -8.25 6.38 0.83
N LYS A 12 -8.72 7.54 1.30
CA LYS A 12 -8.56 8.81 0.58
C LYS A 12 -7.10 9.23 0.45
N ALA A 13 -6.32 9.05 1.50
CA ALA A 13 -4.88 9.33 1.50
C ALA A 13 -4.15 8.45 0.47
N LEU A 14 -4.41 7.14 0.48
CA LEU A 14 -3.82 6.20 -0.48
C LEU A 14 -4.27 6.46 -1.92
N ASP A 15 -5.54 6.81 -2.13
CA ASP A 15 -6.04 7.17 -3.47
C ASP A 15 -5.36 8.44 -4.00
N ALA A 16 -5.09 9.41 -3.12
CA ALA A 16 -4.31 10.60 -3.47
C ALA A 16 -2.87 10.26 -3.85
N VAL A 17 -2.19 9.38 -3.10
CA VAL A 17 -0.84 8.87 -3.47
C VAL A 17 -0.87 8.29 -4.87
N LYS A 18 -1.81 7.37 -5.13
CA LYS A 18 -1.94 6.72 -6.43
C LYS A 18 -2.22 7.73 -7.56
N ALA A 19 -3.09 8.71 -7.32
CA ALA A 19 -3.45 9.71 -8.33
C ALA A 19 -2.30 10.66 -8.67
N ASP A 20 -1.46 11.00 -7.67
CA ASP A 20 -0.29 11.85 -7.83
C ASP A 20 0.92 11.09 -8.40
N TRP A 21 0.98 9.77 -8.21
CA TRP A 21 2.09 8.94 -8.65
C TRP A 21 2.17 8.80 -10.18
N LYS A 22 3.14 9.48 -10.78
CA LYS A 22 3.41 9.48 -12.24
C LYS A 22 4.76 8.88 -12.61
N THR A 23 5.46 8.31 -11.63
CA THR A 23 6.81 7.78 -11.80
C THR A 23 6.77 6.27 -12.09
N THR A 24 7.83 5.74 -12.67
CA THR A 24 8.07 4.29 -12.75
C THR A 24 8.65 3.83 -11.41
N PRO A 25 8.15 2.75 -10.80
CA PRO A 25 7.14 1.83 -11.32
C PRO A 25 5.71 2.33 -11.16
N LYS A 26 4.85 1.97 -12.13
CA LYS A 26 3.46 2.44 -12.18
C LYS A 26 2.59 1.68 -11.20
N ILE A 27 1.84 2.40 -10.39
CA ILE A 27 0.89 1.82 -9.43
C ILE A 27 -0.45 1.59 -10.12
N VAL A 28 -0.90 0.33 -10.18
CA VAL A 28 -2.19 -0.07 -10.75
C VAL A 28 -3.29 0.06 -9.71
N GLU A 29 -3.02 -0.35 -8.48
CA GLU A 29 -3.97 -0.38 -7.37
C GLU A 29 -3.24 -0.32 -6.05
N ILE A 30 -3.86 0.29 -5.04
CA ILE A 30 -3.39 0.23 -3.66
C ILE A 30 -4.55 -0.32 -2.85
N ARG A 31 -4.29 -1.44 -2.16
CA ARG A 31 -5.20 -2.03 -1.18
C ARG A 31 -4.65 -1.77 0.20
N PHE A 32 -5.52 -1.78 1.19
CA PHE A 32 -5.08 -1.75 2.57
C PHE A 32 -6.04 -2.56 3.43
N GLU A 33 -5.51 -3.07 4.52
CA GLU A 33 -6.24 -3.73 5.58
C GLU A 33 -5.86 -3.07 6.91
N ILE A 34 -6.85 -2.90 7.78
CA ILE A 34 -6.60 -2.44 9.15
C ILE A 34 -6.79 -3.66 10.03
N GLY A 35 -5.77 -3.98 10.81
CA GLY A 35 -5.78 -5.13 11.68
C GLY A 35 -4.85 -4.93 12.87
N ASP A 36 -4.54 -6.03 13.52
CA ASP A 36 -3.51 -6.12 14.54
C ASP A 36 -2.30 -6.83 13.92
N ASP A 37 -1.11 -6.28 14.13
CA ASP A 37 0.13 -6.94 13.77
C ASP A 37 0.31 -8.24 14.58
N HIS A 38 1.28 -9.09 14.22
CA HIS A 38 1.62 -10.32 14.94
C HIS A 38 1.92 -10.12 16.44
N THR A 39 2.19 -8.88 16.86
CA THR A 39 2.40 -8.43 18.24
C THR A 39 1.11 -8.05 18.98
N GLY A 40 -0.02 -7.89 18.27
CA GLY A 40 -1.27 -7.37 18.81
C GLY A 40 -1.38 -5.84 18.79
N ASP A 41 -0.41 -5.15 18.19
CA ASP A 41 -0.42 -3.70 18.02
C ASP A 41 -1.26 -3.30 16.79
N PRO A 42 -2.05 -2.21 16.86
CA PRO A 42 -2.88 -1.78 15.76
C PRO A 42 -2.02 -1.35 14.57
N ALA A 43 -2.26 -1.99 13.41
CA ALA A 43 -1.48 -1.81 12.21
C ALA A 43 -2.36 -1.56 10.98
N VAL A 44 -1.73 -1.00 9.95
CA VAL A 44 -2.30 -0.80 8.62
C VAL A 44 -1.36 -1.46 7.63
N ASP A 45 -1.81 -2.58 7.07
CA ASP A 45 -1.13 -3.29 6.01
C ASP A 45 -1.56 -2.73 4.68
N VAL A 46 -0.66 -2.03 4.00
CA VAL A 46 -0.87 -1.44 2.68
C VAL A 46 -0.20 -2.32 1.64
N LEU A 47 -0.99 -2.80 0.69
CA LEU A 47 -0.52 -3.58 -0.45
C LEU A 47 -0.59 -2.75 -1.72
N VAL A 48 0.57 -2.42 -2.28
CA VAL A 48 0.71 -1.68 -3.53
C VAL A 48 0.87 -2.67 -4.68
N LEU A 49 -0.05 -2.60 -5.65
CA LEU A 49 0.00 -3.38 -6.88
C LEU A 49 0.70 -2.59 -7.96
N ILE A 50 1.85 -3.11 -8.36
CA ILE A 50 2.72 -2.53 -9.39
C ILE A 50 2.41 -3.17 -10.73
N ASP A 51 2.34 -2.36 -11.79
CA ASP A 51 1.99 -2.80 -13.14
C ASP A 51 2.89 -3.96 -13.61
N ASN A 52 2.27 -4.97 -14.24
CA ASN A 52 2.98 -6.15 -14.73
C ASN A 52 4.00 -5.82 -15.83
N ALA A 53 3.89 -4.66 -16.49
CA ALA A 53 4.90 -4.18 -17.43
C ALA A 53 6.17 -3.64 -16.75
N THR A 54 6.13 -3.46 -15.42
CA THR A 54 7.31 -3.09 -14.63
C THR A 54 8.31 -4.24 -14.65
N LYS A 55 9.52 -3.96 -15.12
CA LYS A 55 10.57 -4.97 -15.24
C LYS A 55 11.20 -5.28 -13.90
N ASP A 56 11.80 -6.46 -13.75
CA ASP A 56 12.49 -6.87 -12.52
C ASP A 56 13.64 -5.93 -12.13
N GLU A 57 14.27 -5.26 -13.10
CA GLU A 57 15.29 -4.21 -12.84
C GLU A 57 14.72 -2.98 -12.13
N ASP A 58 13.43 -2.71 -12.28
CA ASP A 58 12.72 -1.63 -11.59
C ASP A 58 12.23 -2.05 -10.19
N TRP A 59 12.29 -3.35 -9.85
CA TRP A 59 11.93 -3.90 -8.53
C TRP A 59 13.10 -3.77 -7.53
N THR A 60 13.68 -2.58 -7.45
CA THR A 60 14.76 -2.26 -6.53
C THR A 60 14.24 -1.41 -5.38
N SER A 61 14.91 -1.50 -4.23
CA SER A 61 14.67 -0.61 -3.09
C SER A 61 14.64 0.86 -3.49
N GLU A 62 15.60 1.31 -4.31
CA GLU A 62 15.64 2.71 -4.77
C GLU A 62 14.38 3.20 -5.50
N ASN A 63 13.68 2.31 -6.20
CA ASN A 63 12.45 2.63 -6.94
C ASN A 63 11.18 2.40 -6.10
N LEU A 64 11.20 1.45 -5.17
CA LEU A 64 10.06 1.08 -4.34
C LEU A 64 10.00 1.88 -3.03
N ASP A 65 11.13 2.15 -2.37
CA ASP A 65 11.21 2.92 -1.13
C ASP A 65 10.52 4.29 -1.22
N PRO A 66 10.65 5.06 -2.33
CA PRO A 66 9.90 6.31 -2.50
C PRO A 66 8.38 6.15 -2.43
N ILE A 67 7.84 5.00 -2.85
CA ILE A 67 6.39 4.70 -2.74
C ILE A 67 6.02 4.44 -1.29
N ALA A 68 6.79 3.62 -0.58
CA ALA A 68 6.55 3.34 0.84
C ALA A 68 6.65 4.61 1.68
N ASP A 69 7.66 5.43 1.43
CA ASP A 69 7.86 6.71 2.11
C ASP A 69 6.64 7.61 1.89
N ARG A 70 6.19 7.73 0.64
CA ARG A 70 5.02 8.54 0.31
C ARG A 70 3.73 8.05 0.97
N VAL A 71 3.53 6.73 1.01
CA VAL A 71 2.40 6.10 1.71
C VAL A 71 2.44 6.39 3.20
N ARG A 72 3.62 6.23 3.83
CA ARG A 72 3.82 6.50 5.25
C ARG A 72 3.55 7.98 5.56
N GLU A 73 4.13 8.91 4.80
CA GLU A 73 3.92 10.34 4.96
C GLU A 73 2.43 10.72 4.93
N GLU A 74 1.67 10.19 3.97
CA GLU A 74 0.24 10.50 3.82
C GLU A 74 -0.60 9.92 4.97
N ILE A 75 -0.22 8.75 5.49
CA ILE A 75 -0.89 8.14 6.64
C ILE A 75 -0.51 8.85 7.95
N GLU A 76 0.76 9.21 8.14
CA GLU A 76 1.24 9.95 9.32
C GLU A 76 0.55 11.32 9.44
N LYS A 77 0.23 11.98 8.32
CA LYS A 77 -0.57 13.22 8.30
C LYS A 77 -1.97 13.05 8.89
N LEU A 78 -2.53 11.84 8.87
CA LEU A 78 -3.81 11.54 9.49
C LEU A 78 -3.73 11.46 11.03
N ASN A 79 -2.51 11.45 11.59
CA ASN A 79 -2.24 11.37 13.03
C ASN A 79 -2.90 10.13 13.66
N ILE A 80 -2.81 9.00 12.96
CA ILE A 80 -3.29 7.71 13.45
C ILE A 80 -2.15 6.96 14.15
N ASP A 81 -2.40 6.50 15.36
CA ASP A 81 -1.44 5.75 16.19
C ASP A 81 -1.41 4.28 15.73
N ARG A 82 -0.97 4.06 14.48
CA ARG A 82 -0.90 2.72 13.87
C ARG A 82 0.41 2.53 13.12
N LEU A 83 0.95 1.32 13.21
CA LEU A 83 2.10 0.91 12.42
C LEU A 83 1.70 0.76 10.95
N VAL A 84 2.51 1.28 10.02
CA VAL A 84 2.23 1.20 8.58
C VAL A 84 3.21 0.24 7.91
N HIS A 85 2.68 -0.90 7.48
CA HIS A 85 3.42 -1.90 6.72
C HIS A 85 3.09 -1.73 5.24
N VAL A 86 4.12 -1.56 4.39
CA VAL A 86 3.94 -1.41 2.95
C VAL A 86 4.54 -2.61 2.25
N GLY A 87 3.70 -3.37 1.54
CA GLY A 87 4.07 -4.50 0.71
C GLY A 87 3.86 -4.20 -0.77
N TYR A 88 4.66 -4.84 -1.62
CA TYR A 88 4.56 -4.71 -3.08
C TYR A 88 4.25 -6.06 -3.71
N ARG A 89 3.28 -6.08 -4.62
CA ARG A 89 2.96 -7.28 -5.41
C ARG A 89 2.66 -6.92 -6.85
N ARG A 90 2.83 -7.91 -7.73
CA ARG A 90 2.29 -7.86 -9.09
C ARG A 90 0.82 -8.30 -9.05
N PRO A 91 -0.07 -7.68 -9.85
CA PRO A 91 -1.44 -8.15 -10.02
C PRO A 91 -1.53 -9.63 -10.40
N ASP A 92 -0.55 -10.12 -11.18
CA ASP A 92 -0.49 -11.53 -11.60
C ASP A 92 -0.32 -12.49 -10.41
N ASP A 93 0.55 -12.12 -9.46
CA ASP A 93 0.84 -12.91 -8.25
C ASP A 93 -0.41 -13.09 -7.36
N LEU A 94 -1.27 -12.06 -7.33
CA LEU A 94 -2.57 -12.12 -6.65
C LEU A 94 -3.59 -13.00 -7.37
N ALA A 95 -3.60 -12.98 -8.70
CA ALA A 95 -4.50 -13.82 -9.49
C ALA A 95 -4.15 -15.31 -9.32
N GLU A 96 -2.86 -15.65 -9.25
CA GLU A 96 -2.42 -17.02 -8.97
C GLU A 96 -2.77 -17.47 -7.54
N ALA A 97 -2.67 -16.59 -6.55
CA ALA A 97 -3.05 -16.90 -5.17
C ALA A 97 -4.57 -17.12 -5.00
N ALA A 98 -5.40 -16.38 -5.73
CA ALA A 98 -6.86 -16.52 -5.72
C ALA A 98 -7.38 -17.70 -6.56
N GLY A 99 -6.53 -18.29 -7.40
CA GLY A 99 -6.86 -19.37 -8.33
C GLY A 99 -6.56 -20.79 -7.83
N ARG A 100 -6.03 -20.98 -6.61
CA ARG A 100 -5.83 -22.32 -6.06
C ARG A 100 -7.15 -22.88 -5.48
N PRO A 101 -7.66 -24.02 -5.98
CA PRO A 101 -8.82 -24.71 -5.41
C PRO A 101 -8.54 -25.33 -4.04
#